data_AF-A0A7G3FGT5-F1
#
_entry.id   AF-A0A7G3FGT5-F1
#
_cell.length_a   1.000
_cell.length_b   1.000
_cell.length_c   1.000
_cell.angle_alpha   90.00
_cell.angle_beta   90.00
_cell.angle_gamma   90.00
#
_symmetry.space_group_name_H-M   'P 1'
#
loop_
_entity.id
_entity.type
_entity.pdbx_description
1 polymer ?
#
loop_
_entity_poly.entity_id
_entity_poly.type
_entity_poly.pdbx_seq_one_letter_code
_entity_poly.pdbx_strand_id
1 'polypeptide(L)'
;MDLPRTWGEETKKALISADQIVITATPDLTSLRNTKQISEYLRQARPNDDMPILVMNQVGQPRRPEIAITEFCEAVRLNEGHSIPYNSSIFGRAANSGRIVTYSNERSSVASAFRDIAEDLLNPGMRNKPVSIKRNLVHFMRKWW
;
A
#
# COMPACT_ATOMS: atom_id res chain seq x y z
N MET A 1 14.85 -3.92 2.91
CA MET A 1 15.18 -5.32 2.54
C MET A 1 13.97 -5.89 1.82
N ASP A 2 14.14 -6.49 0.65
CA ASP A 2 13.05 -7.22 -0.01
C ASP A 2 13.01 -8.65 0.53
N LEU A 3 11.82 -9.13 0.85
CA LEU A 3 11.61 -10.41 1.51
C LEU A 3 10.81 -11.33 0.59
N PRO A 4 11.20 -12.61 0.48
CA PRO A 4 10.42 -13.56 -0.28
C PRO A 4 9.04 -13.77 0.36
N ARG A 5 8.08 -14.20 -0.46
CA ARG A 5 6.74 -14.58 0.01
C ARG A 5 6.76 -15.78 0.98
N THR A 6 7.87 -16.52 1.06
CA THR A 6 8.05 -17.68 1.94
C THR A 6 8.20 -17.28 3.40
N TRP A 7 7.43 -17.94 4.28
CA TRP A 7 7.35 -17.66 5.70
C TRP A 7 8.32 -18.50 6.55
N GLY A 8 9.62 -18.38 6.25
CA GLY A 8 10.69 -19.06 6.98
C GLY A 8 11.18 -18.29 8.22
N GLU A 9 12.01 -18.93 9.04
CA GLU A 9 12.58 -18.32 10.25
C GLU A 9 13.38 -17.05 9.95
N GLU A 10 14.17 -17.02 8.88
CA GLU A 10 14.97 -15.85 8.50
C GLU A 10 14.09 -14.66 8.08
N THR A 11 12.99 -14.91 7.36
CA THR A 11 12.00 -13.88 7.03
C THR A 11 11.38 -13.29 8.31
N LYS A 12 11.02 -14.15 9.27
CA LYS A 12 10.43 -13.72 10.55
C LYS A 12 11.41 -12.87 11.37
N LYS A 13 12.67 -13.31 11.48
CA LYS A 13 13.72 -12.56 12.19
C LYS A 13 13.91 -11.16 11.57
N ALA A 14 14.01 -11.09 10.25
CA ALA A 14 14.14 -9.82 9.54
C ALA A 14 12.95 -8.88 9.78
N LEU A 15 11.72 -9.42 9.83
CA LEU A 15 10.52 -8.65 10.12
C LEU A 15 10.46 -8.14 11.57
N ILE A 16 10.89 -8.95 12.54
CA ILE A 16 10.95 -8.53 13.95
C ILE A 16 11.95 -7.39 14.13
N SER A 17 13.11 -7.45 13.47
CA SER A 17 14.17 -6.44 13.62
C SER A 17 13.98 -5.17 12.79
N ALA A 18 13.03 -5.14 11.84
CA ALA A 18 12.87 -4.01 10.93
C ALA A 18 12.17 -2.83 11.60
N ASP A 19 12.69 -1.61 11.45
CA ASP A 19 12.03 -0.42 11.99
C ASP A 19 10.66 -0.17 11.34
N GLN A 20 10.61 -0.32 10.01
CA GLN A 20 9.40 -0.14 9.20
C GLN A 20 9.15 -1.35 8.32
N ILE A 21 7.88 -1.74 8.20
CA ILE A 21 7.44 -2.84 7.33
C ILE A 21 6.46 -2.31 6.31
N VAL A 22 6.70 -2.65 5.04
CA VAL A 22 5.74 -2.45 3.94
C VAL A 22 5.28 -3.83 3.47
N ILE A 23 3.97 -4.04 3.49
CA ILE A 23 3.33 -5.23 2.91
C ILE A 23 2.70 -4.82 1.58
N THR A 24 3.19 -5.39 0.49
CA THR A 24 2.57 -5.24 -0.83
C THR A 24 1.62 -6.39 -1.10
N ALA A 25 0.35 -6.09 -1.41
CA ALA A 25 -0.67 -7.10 -1.66
C ALA A 25 -1.50 -6.77 -2.89
N THR A 26 -1.88 -7.79 -3.66
CA THR A 26 -2.90 -7.65 -4.72
C THR A 26 -4.30 -7.82 -4.13
N PRO A 27 -5.35 -7.20 -4.69
CA PRO A 27 -6.72 -7.29 -4.18
C PRO A 27 -7.39 -8.63 -4.52
N ASP A 28 -6.77 -9.75 -4.16
CA ASP A 28 -7.31 -11.11 -4.34
C ASP A 28 -7.25 -11.93 -3.05
N LEU A 29 -8.00 -13.04 -3.02
CA LEU A 29 -8.17 -13.88 -1.84
C LEU A 29 -6.85 -14.51 -1.34
N THR A 30 -5.94 -14.84 -2.25
CA THR A 30 -4.66 -15.47 -1.87
C THR A 30 -3.78 -14.45 -1.16
N SER A 31 -3.73 -13.23 -1.70
CA SER A 31 -3.03 -12.11 -1.08
C SER A 31 -3.67 -11.71 0.24
N LEU A 32 -5.01 -11.68 0.34
CA LEU A 32 -5.73 -11.38 1.58
C LEU A 32 -5.37 -12.35 2.70
N ARG A 33 -5.43 -13.67 2.41
CA ARG A 33 -5.07 -14.70 3.38
C ARG A 33 -3.65 -14.51 3.90
N ASN A 34 -2.71 -14.28 2.99
CA ASN A 34 -1.30 -14.13 3.36
C ASN A 34 -1.06 -12.86 4.16
N THR A 35 -1.60 -11.72 3.71
CA THR A 35 -1.47 -10.44 4.42
C THR A 35 -2.05 -10.53 5.82
N LYS A 36 -3.19 -11.21 5.99
CA LYS A 36 -3.78 -11.46 7.31
C LYS A 36 -2.87 -12.25 8.23
N GLN A 37 -2.26 -13.32 7.73
CA GLN A 37 -1.32 -14.13 8.51
C GLN A 37 -0.09 -13.31 8.95
N ILE A 38 0.45 -12.50 8.03
CA ILE A 38 1.58 -11.61 8.31
C ILE A 38 1.19 -10.54 9.34
N SER A 39 0.05 -9.88 9.17
CA SER A 39 -0.40 -8.81 10.08
C SER A 39 -0.74 -9.33 11.48
N GLU A 40 -1.33 -10.53 11.57
CA GLU A 40 -1.59 -11.22 12.84
C GLU A 40 -0.31 -11.57 13.58
N TYR A 41 0.68 -12.11 12.87
CA TYR A 41 1.98 -12.40 13.45
C TYR A 41 2.69 -11.14 13.96
N LEU A 42 2.76 -10.10 13.13
CA LEU A 42 3.45 -8.85 13.49
C LEU A 42 2.83 -8.19 14.71
N ARG A 43 1.49 -8.18 14.82
CA ARG A 43 0.79 -7.63 15.98
C ARG A 43 1.12 -8.37 17.29
N GLN A 44 1.38 -9.68 17.22
CA GLN A 44 1.78 -10.46 18.38
C GLN A 44 3.27 -10.28 18.71
N ALA A 45 4.12 -10.28 17.68
CA ALA A 45 5.57 -10.22 17.84
C ALA A 45 6.07 -8.80 18.16
N ARG A 46 5.33 -7.76 17.77
CA ARG A 46 5.71 -6.34 17.87
C ARG A 46 4.57 -5.48 18.46
N PRO A 47 4.14 -5.73 19.71
CA PRO A 47 2.96 -5.08 20.28
C PRO A 47 3.12 -3.56 20.52
N ASN A 48 4.36 -3.06 20.60
CA ASN A 48 4.66 -1.64 20.87
C ASN A 48 5.09 -0.86 19.63
N ASP A 49 5.21 -1.53 18.47
CA ASP A 49 5.71 -0.91 17.26
C ASP A 49 4.56 -0.49 16.34
N ASP A 50 4.87 0.37 15.37
CA ASP A 50 3.91 0.78 14.36
C ASP A 50 3.41 -0.40 13.51
N MET A 51 2.12 -0.34 13.18
CA MET A 51 1.52 -1.33 12.27
C MET A 51 2.15 -1.23 10.87
N PRO A 52 2.25 -2.37 10.15
CA PRO A 52 2.82 -2.38 8.82
C PRO A 52 2.01 -1.54 7.82
N ILE A 53 2.72 -0.95 6.87
CA ILE A 53 2.18 -0.18 5.75
C ILE A 53 1.58 -1.14 4.74
N LEU A 54 0.27 -1.06 4.51
CA LEU A 54 -0.36 -1.83 3.45
C LEU A 54 -0.32 -1.05 2.13
N VAL A 55 0.35 -1.61 1.13
CA VAL A 55 0.35 -1.12 -0.26
C VAL A 55 -0.47 -2.08 -1.11
N MET A 56 -1.60 -1.60 -1.62
CA MET A 56 -2.43 -2.33 -2.56
C MET A 56 -1.86 -2.19 -3.97
N ASN A 57 -1.40 -3.29 -4.55
CA ASN A 57 -0.73 -3.31 -5.85
C ASN A 57 -1.65 -3.88 -6.94
N GLN A 58 -1.45 -3.42 -8.17
CA GLN A 58 -2.19 -3.84 -9.36
C GLN A 58 -3.71 -3.61 -9.25
N VAL A 59 -4.11 -2.51 -8.62
CA VAL A 59 -5.53 -2.17 -8.45
C VAL A 59 -6.18 -1.83 -9.80
N GLY A 60 -7.40 -2.29 -10.02
CA GLY A 60 -8.17 -2.03 -11.24
C GLY A 60 -7.69 -2.84 -12.45
N GLN A 61 -7.16 -4.05 -12.22
CA GLN A 61 -6.70 -4.89 -13.32
C GLN A 61 -7.89 -5.38 -14.18
N PRO A 62 -7.89 -5.12 -15.50
CA PRO A 62 -8.99 -5.54 -16.36
C PRO A 62 -9.18 -7.05 -16.35
N ARG A 63 -10.45 -7.50 -16.25
CA ARG A 63 -10.86 -8.92 -16.28
C ARG A 63 -10.30 -9.76 -15.14
N ARG A 64 -9.87 -9.14 -14.04
CA ARG A 64 -9.55 -9.82 -12.78
C ARG A 64 -10.59 -9.45 -11.73
N PRO A 65 -11.24 -10.43 -11.07
CA PRO A 65 -12.09 -10.11 -9.92
C PRO A 65 -11.23 -9.56 -8.78
N GLU A 66 -11.67 -8.46 -8.18
CA GLU A 66 -10.98 -7.80 -7.08
C GLU A 66 -11.86 -7.76 -5.83
N ILE A 67 -11.23 -7.95 -4.68
CA ILE A 67 -11.84 -7.66 -3.37
C ILE A 67 -11.80 -6.14 -3.18
N ALA A 68 -12.90 -5.54 -2.72
CA ALA A 68 -12.92 -4.11 -2.44
C ALA A 68 -11.85 -3.77 -1.40
N ILE A 69 -11.11 -2.68 -1.62
CA ILE A 69 -9.95 -2.35 -0.76
C ILE A 69 -10.38 -2.15 0.70
N THR A 70 -11.56 -1.56 0.93
CA THR A 70 -12.14 -1.40 2.27
C THR A 70 -12.36 -2.74 2.96
N GLU A 71 -12.98 -3.71 2.28
CA GLU A 71 -13.21 -5.06 2.80
C GLU A 71 -11.89 -5.80 3.05
N PHE A 72 -10.90 -5.62 2.17
CA PHE A 72 -9.56 -6.18 2.34
C PHE A 72 -8.91 -5.63 3.61
N CYS A 73 -8.91 -4.31 3.79
CA CYS A 73 -8.34 -3.62 4.95
C CYS A 73 -9.00 -4.07 6.27
N GLU A 74 -10.33 -4.14 6.29
CA GLU A 74 -11.09 -4.65 7.44
C GLU A 74 -10.70 -6.10 7.78
N ALA A 75 -10.59 -6.97 6.79
CA ALA A 75 -10.27 -8.37 6.99
C ALA A 75 -8.85 -8.59 7.56
N VAL A 76 -7.88 -7.77 7.17
CA VAL A 76 -6.48 -7.85 7.64
C VAL A 76 -6.21 -6.97 8.87
N ARG A 77 -7.18 -6.14 9.27
CA ARG A 77 -7.10 -5.18 10.38
C ARG A 77 -5.94 -4.19 10.23
N LEU A 78 -5.76 -3.68 9.02
CA LEU A 78 -4.81 -2.61 8.69
C LEU A 78 -5.56 -1.50 7.97
N ASN A 79 -5.05 -0.27 8.05
CA ASN A 79 -5.54 0.83 7.22
C ASN A 79 -4.89 0.75 5.83
N GLU A 80 -5.59 1.24 4.81
CA GLU A 80 -4.98 1.42 3.49
C GLU A 80 -3.87 2.47 3.60
N GLY A 81 -2.63 2.08 3.28
CA GLY A 81 -1.51 3.00 3.18
C GLY A 81 -1.53 3.69 1.83
N HIS A 82 -1.34 2.92 0.77
CA HIS A 82 -1.25 3.42 -0.61
C HIS A 82 -1.80 2.42 -1.62
N SER A 83 -2.20 2.91 -2.79
CA SER A 83 -2.67 2.09 -3.91
C SER A 83 -1.87 2.37 -5.18
N ILE A 84 -1.36 1.31 -5.81
CA ILE A 84 -0.67 1.34 -7.10
C ILE A 84 -1.61 0.78 -8.16
N PRO A 85 -2.08 1.61 -9.12
CA PRO A 85 -2.98 1.16 -10.16
C PRO A 85 -2.27 0.27 -11.17
N TYR A 86 -3.00 -0.69 -11.73
CA TYR A 86 -2.51 -1.52 -12.82
C TYR A 86 -2.32 -0.69 -14.10
N ASN A 87 -1.12 -0.75 -14.70
CA ASN A 87 -0.85 -0.10 -15.99
C ASN A 87 0.19 -0.88 -16.81
N SER A 88 -0.29 -1.84 -17.61
CA SER A 88 0.59 -2.71 -18.42
C SER A 88 1.55 -1.95 -19.33
N SER A 89 1.14 -0.81 -19.90
CA SER A 89 1.98 0.00 -20.81
C SER A 89 3.17 0.64 -20.10
N ILE A 90 2.95 1.22 -18.91
CA ILE A 90 4.02 1.85 -18.15
C ILE A 90 4.98 0.79 -17.59
N PHE A 91 4.45 -0.25 -16.93
CA PHE A 91 5.28 -1.32 -16.36
C PHE A 91 6.03 -2.11 -17.44
N GLY A 92 5.39 -2.40 -18.58
CA GLY A 92 6.02 -3.10 -19.70
C GLY A 92 7.16 -2.30 -20.33
N ARG A 93 6.98 -0.98 -20.54
CA ARG A 93 8.05 -0.12 -21.05
C ARG A 93 9.22 0.00 -20.07
N ALA A 94 8.94 0.14 -18.78
CA ALA A 94 9.95 0.18 -17.74
C ALA A 94 10.78 -1.12 -17.70
N ALA A 95 10.10 -2.28 -17.71
CA ALA A 95 10.74 -3.59 -17.71
C ALA A 95 11.62 -3.81 -18.96
N ASN A 96 11.11 -3.47 -20.15
CA ASN A 96 11.86 -3.64 -21.41
C ASN A 96 13.05 -2.68 -21.55
N SER A 97 13.04 -1.56 -20.83
CA SER A 97 14.14 -0.58 -20.86
C SER A 97 15.12 -0.72 -19.69
N GLY A 98 14.86 -1.62 -18.74
CA GLY A 98 15.67 -1.77 -17.52
C GLY A 98 15.64 -0.53 -16.62
N ARG A 99 14.61 0.31 -16.75
CA ARG A 99 14.48 1.58 -16.02
C ARG A 99 13.36 1.52 -15.01
N ILE A 100 13.46 2.36 -13.98
CA ILE A 100 12.41 2.50 -12.97
C ILE A 100 11.18 3.15 -13.61
N VAL A 101 10.00 2.77 -13.13
CA VAL A 101 8.70 3.26 -13.62
C VAL A 101 8.59 4.79 -13.57
N THR A 102 9.15 5.43 -12.53
CA THR A 102 9.19 6.88 -12.40
C THR A 102 9.89 7.56 -13.57
N TYR A 103 10.93 6.95 -14.13
CA TYR A 103 11.65 7.46 -15.30
C TYR A 103 10.86 7.29 -16.61
N SER A 104 9.98 6.29 -16.68
CA SER A 104 9.22 5.99 -17.90
C SER A 104 8.07 6.98 -18.12
N ASN A 105 7.45 7.49 -17.05
CA ASN A 105 6.42 8.51 -17.12
C ASN A 105 6.22 9.20 -15.76
N GLU A 106 6.92 10.31 -15.55
CA GLU A 106 6.93 11.06 -14.28
C GLU A 106 5.55 11.60 -13.87
N ARG A 107 4.67 11.88 -14.85
CA ARG A 107 3.33 12.47 -14.61
C ARG A 107 2.23 11.42 -14.43
N SER A 108 2.56 10.13 -14.49
CA SER A 108 1.58 9.07 -14.32
C SER A 108 1.10 8.95 -12.87
N SER A 109 -0.13 8.44 -12.69
CA SER A 109 -0.66 8.10 -11.36
C SER A 109 0.20 7.05 -10.65
N VAL A 110 0.79 6.12 -11.41
CA VAL A 110 1.74 5.13 -10.87
C VAL A 110 3.00 5.82 -10.32
N ALA A 111 3.60 6.75 -11.07
CA ALA A 111 4.76 7.51 -10.58
C ALA A 111 4.41 8.36 -9.36
N SER A 112 3.17 8.89 -9.27
CA SER A 112 2.69 9.57 -8.06
C SER A 112 2.62 8.65 -6.86
N ALA A 113 2.01 7.47 -7.01
CA ALA A 113 1.90 6.50 -5.93
C ALA A 113 3.28 6.11 -5.35
N PHE A 114 4.29 5.92 -6.22
CA PHE A 114 5.66 5.65 -5.74
C PHE A 114 6.28 6.83 -4.97
N ARG A 115 6.01 8.08 -5.39
CA ARG A 115 6.47 9.28 -4.67
C ARG A 115 5.77 9.41 -3.32
N ASP A 116 4.46 9.21 -3.29
CA ASP A 116 3.65 9.29 -2.07
C ASP A 116 4.09 8.23 -1.03
N ILE A 117 4.38 6.99 -1.49
CA ILE A 117 4.96 5.94 -0.65
C ILE A 117 6.33 6.34 -0.10
N ALA A 118 7.19 6.92 -0.94
CA ALA A 118 8.53 7.34 -0.53
C ALA A 118 8.47 8.49 0.49
N GLU A 119 7.61 9.48 0.27
CA GLU A 119 7.41 10.61 1.19
C GLU A 119 6.90 10.14 2.56
N ASP A 120 5.98 9.18 2.57
CA ASP A 120 5.42 8.58 3.79
C ASP A 120 6.47 7.76 4.57
N LEU A 121 7.30 6.98 3.86
CA LEU A 121 8.41 6.26 4.47
C LEU A 121 9.45 7.20 5.11
N LEU A 122 9.75 8.31 4.43
CA LEU A 122 10.68 9.32 4.93
C LEU A 122 10.08 10.13 6.10
N ASN A 123 8.76 10.25 6.19
CA ASN A 123 8.07 11.08 7.20
C ASN A 123 6.91 10.33 7.91
N PRO A 124 7.22 9.32 8.75
CA PRO A 124 6.21 8.42 9.31
C PRO A 124 5.13 9.13 10.16
N GLY A 125 5.49 10.25 10.80
CA GLY A 125 4.59 11.03 11.66
C GLY A 125 3.46 11.79 10.93
N MET A 126 3.42 11.79 9.59
CA MET A 126 2.39 12.49 8.82
C MET A 126 1.13 11.64 8.53
N ARG A 127 1.17 10.33 8.78
CA ARG A 127 0.08 9.38 8.50
C ARG A 127 -1.25 9.68 9.17
N ASN A 128 -1.20 10.23 10.38
CA ASN A 128 -2.38 10.45 11.22
C ASN A 128 -3.01 11.84 11.03
N LYS A 129 -2.65 12.58 9.97
CA LYS A 129 -3.39 13.81 9.66
C LYS A 129 -4.77 13.39 9.11
N PRO A 130 -5.88 13.72 9.81
CA PRO A 130 -7.19 13.47 9.25
C PRO A 130 -7.25 14.15 7.89
N VAL A 131 -7.71 13.42 6.86
CA VAL A 131 -7.95 13.98 5.53
C VAL A 131 -8.80 15.23 5.75
N SER A 132 -8.19 16.41 5.58
CA SER A 132 -8.89 17.67 5.73
C SER A 132 -10.03 17.63 4.73
N ILE A 133 -11.26 17.49 5.24
CA ILE A 133 -12.48 17.55 4.44
C ILE A 133 -12.32 18.77 3.56
N LYS A 134 -12.25 18.55 2.24
CA LYS A 134 -11.94 19.61 1.27
C LYS A 134 -12.85 20.79 1.59
N ARG A 135 -12.27 21.98 1.83
CA ARG A 135 -12.97 23.26 2.09
C ARG A 135 -14.14 23.54 1.13
N ASN A 136 -14.13 22.90 -0.04
CA ASN A 136 -15.21 22.95 -1.02
C ASN A 136 -16.55 22.35 -0.55
N LEU A 137 -16.56 21.36 0.36
CA LEU A 137 -17.82 20.79 0.89
C LEU A 137 -18.50 21.75 1.87
N VAL A 138 -17.70 22.44 2.70
CA VAL A 138 -18.19 23.47 3.64
C VAL A 138 -18.71 24.69 2.88
N HIS A 139 -18.08 25.06 1.76
CA HIS A 139 -18.59 26.11 0.87
C HIS A 139 -19.88 25.69 0.15
N PHE A 140 -19.98 24.42 -0.27
CA PHE A 140 -21.17 23.87 -0.93
C PHE A 140 -22.38 23.81 0.02
N MET A 141 -22.18 23.46 1.29
CA MET A 141 -23.25 23.40 2.31
C MET A 141 -23.71 24.80 2.77
N ARG A 142 -22.84 25.81 2.79
CA ARG A 142 -23.23 27.22 3.06
C ARG A 142 -24.05 27.88 1.95
N LYS A 143 -24.17 27.25 0.78
CA LYS A 143 -24.94 27.79 -0.35
C LYS A 143 -26.41 27.34 -0.33
N TRP A 144 -26.77 26.37 0.52
CA TRP A 144 -28.10 25.74 0.57
C TRP A 144 -28.75 25.78 1.96
N TRP A 145 -28.36 26.74 2.80
CA TRP A 145 -29.03 27.18 4.02
C TRP A 145 -28.88 28.69 4.16
#